data_AF-A0A1Y2MIA1-F1
#
_entry.id   AF-A0A1Y2MIA1-F1
#
_cell.length_a   1.000
_cell.length_b   1.000
_cell.length_c   1.000
_cell.angle_alpha   90.00
_cell.angle_beta   90.00
_cell.angle_gamma   90.00
#
_symmetry.space_group_name_H-M   'P 1'
#
loop_
_entity.id
_entity.type
_entity.pdbx_description
1 polymer ?
#
loop_
_entity_poly.entity_id
_entity_poly.type
_entity_poly.pdbx_seq_one_letter_code
_entity_poly.pdbx_strand_id
1 'polypeptide(L)'
;MAALFRDLRVSEQVLWRARLQRLIRRCAKEGLWTKEIREQPAGSEIGVWALDKPLLGLRAAHLIREAAIEQVTLHALQARGAGWSWDEIGAAMGLPTGGGDPREDTAYEWIVEGRDPDRASREKVGFPQTRWRCGCCEREIEDAGPFGSSPVCHEYGHADDCARWDESVREWGAARHRQFSGRGDQR
;
A
#
# COMPACT_ATOMS: atom_id res chain seq x y z
N MET A 1 -8.77 2.23 -4.82
CA MET A 1 -7.98 2.29 -6.10
C MET A 1 -8.01 3.64 -6.84
N ALA A 2 -9.03 4.49 -6.68
CA ALA A 2 -9.10 5.79 -7.38
C ALA A 2 -8.13 6.87 -6.84
N ALA A 3 -7.59 6.69 -5.64
CA ALA A 3 -6.74 7.68 -4.97
C ALA A 3 -5.27 7.67 -5.46
N LEU A 4 -4.71 6.50 -5.79
CA LEU A 4 -3.30 6.32 -6.20
C LEU A 4 -2.89 7.01 -7.51
N PHE A 5 -3.86 7.50 -8.30
CA PHE A 5 -3.61 8.10 -9.62
C PHE A 5 -3.92 9.60 -9.67
N ARG A 6 -4.26 10.22 -8.53
CA ARG A 6 -4.80 11.59 -8.50
C ARG A 6 -3.82 12.65 -9.03
N ASP A 7 -2.51 12.37 -8.98
CA ASP A 7 -1.44 13.26 -9.46
C ASP A 7 -0.99 12.97 -10.91
N LEU A 8 -1.48 11.90 -11.52
CA LEU A 8 -1.22 11.62 -12.94
C LEU A 8 -2.24 12.36 -13.80
N ARG A 9 -1.76 13.01 -14.88
CA ARG A 9 -2.65 13.62 -15.87
C ARG A 9 -3.60 12.55 -16.41
N VAL A 10 -4.83 12.94 -16.76
CA VAL A 10 -5.83 12.02 -17.33
C VAL A 10 -5.27 11.18 -18.49
N SER A 11 -4.42 11.79 -19.33
CA SER A 11 -3.72 11.11 -20.43
C SER A 11 -2.75 10.01 -19.95
N GLU A 12 -2.04 10.22 -18.85
CA GLU A 12 -1.12 9.24 -18.26
C GLU A 12 -1.87 8.08 -17.63
N GLN A 13 -3.00 8.35 -16.95
CA GLN A 13 -3.86 7.31 -16.40
C GLN A 13 -4.41 6.39 -17.50
N VAL A 14 -4.86 6.96 -18.63
CA VAL A 14 -5.34 6.19 -19.79
C VAL A 14 -4.23 5.32 -20.37
N LEU A 15 -3.01 5.86 -20.52
CA LEU A 15 -1.86 5.10 -21.03
C LEU A 15 -1.48 3.94 -20.10
N TRP A 16 -1.45 4.16 -18.78
CA TRP A 16 -1.15 3.12 -17.81
C TRP A 16 -2.21 2.04 -17.77
N ARG A 17 -3.49 2.40 -17.83
CA ARG A 17 -4.58 1.42 -17.94
C ARG A 17 -4.45 0.57 -19.20
N ALA A 18 -4.15 1.18 -20.35
CA ALA A 18 -3.93 0.44 -21.59
C ALA A 18 -2.70 -0.49 -21.51
N ARG A 19 -1.62 -0.06 -20.82
CA ARG A 19 -0.45 -0.91 -20.56
C ARG A 19 -0.79 -2.11 -19.66
N LEU A 20 -1.52 -1.89 -18.57
CA LEU A 20 -1.97 -2.97 -17.68
C LEU A 20 -2.90 -3.96 -18.39
N GLN A 21 -3.84 -3.47 -19.20
CA GLN A 21 -4.70 -4.34 -20.02
C GLN A 21 -3.88 -5.20 -20.99
N ARG A 22 -2.85 -4.64 -21.63
CA ARG A 22 -1.93 -5.42 -22.48
C ARG A 22 -1.12 -6.44 -21.68
N LEU A 23 -0.67 -6.10 -20.48
CA LEU A 23 0.03 -7.03 -19.60
C LEU A 23 -0.86 -8.22 -19.19
N ILE A 24 -2.11 -7.95 -18.81
CA ILE A 24 -3.09 -9.01 -18.49
C ILE A 24 -3.27 -9.96 -19.67
N ARG A 25 -3.47 -9.43 -20.88
CA ARG A 25 -3.61 -10.25 -22.10
C ARG A 25 -2.33 -11.03 -22.38
N ARG A 26 -1.16 -10.42 -22.19
CA ARG A 26 0.14 -11.07 -22.36
C ARG A 26 0.29 -12.26 -21.40
N CYS A 27 0.05 -12.06 -20.10
CA CYS A 27 0.11 -13.13 -19.10
C CYS A 27 -0.85 -14.27 -19.45
N ALA A 28 -2.05 -13.97 -19.92
CA ALA A 28 -2.98 -15.00 -20.38
C ALA A 28 -2.41 -15.79 -21.57
N LYS A 29 -1.91 -15.11 -22.60
CA LYS A 29 -1.38 -15.75 -23.82
C LYS A 29 -0.14 -16.60 -23.55
N GLU A 30 0.84 -16.04 -22.86
CA GLU A 30 2.17 -16.65 -22.65
C GLU A 30 2.12 -17.73 -21.56
N GLY A 31 1.35 -17.53 -20.49
CA GLY A 31 1.28 -18.46 -19.37
C GLY A 31 0.18 -19.52 -19.47
N LEU A 32 -0.90 -19.25 -20.21
CA LEU A 32 -2.14 -20.04 -20.16
C LEU A 32 -2.66 -20.48 -21.54
N TRP A 33 -1.91 -20.26 -22.62
CA TRP A 33 -2.19 -20.81 -23.97
C TRP A 33 -3.57 -20.40 -24.55
N THR A 34 -3.92 -19.12 -24.44
CA THR A 34 -5.08 -18.48 -25.11
C THR A 34 -4.64 -17.68 -26.34
N LYS A 35 -5.57 -17.42 -27.25
CA LYS A 35 -5.36 -16.61 -28.46
C LYS A 35 -6.23 -15.36 -28.44
N GLU A 36 -5.74 -14.30 -29.07
CA GLU A 36 -6.59 -13.14 -29.36
C GLU A 36 -7.43 -13.42 -30.60
N ILE A 37 -8.73 -13.18 -30.46
CA ILE A 37 -9.70 -13.27 -31.54
C ILE A 37 -10.35 -11.91 -31.74
N ARG A 38 -10.76 -11.64 -32.98
CA ARG A 38 -11.56 -10.46 -33.30
C ARG A 38 -13.02 -10.86 -33.16
N GLU A 39 -13.68 -10.37 -32.13
CA GLU A 39 -15.12 -10.55 -31.93
C GLU A 39 -15.85 -9.33 -32.48
N GLN A 40 -17.03 -9.54 -33.05
CA GLN A 40 -17.93 -8.45 -33.40
C GLN A 40 -19.09 -8.47 -32.41
N PRO A 41 -19.13 -7.52 -31.44
CA PRO A 41 -20.22 -7.45 -30.49
C PRO A 41 -21.56 -7.30 -31.21
N ALA A 42 -22.61 -7.92 -30.68
CA ALA A 42 -23.95 -7.81 -31.25
C ALA A 42 -24.37 -6.32 -31.36
N GLY A 43 -24.74 -5.88 -32.56
CA GLY A 43 -25.13 -4.49 -32.83
C GLY A 43 -23.96 -3.52 -33.04
N SER A 44 -22.71 -4.00 -33.14
CA SER A 44 -21.53 -3.17 -33.45
C SER A 44 -20.98 -3.50 -34.83
N GLU A 45 -20.70 -2.48 -35.64
CA GLU A 45 -19.89 -2.62 -36.87
C GLU A 45 -18.39 -2.69 -36.57
N ILE A 46 -18.00 -2.31 -35.35
CA ILE A 46 -16.61 -2.30 -34.90
C ILE A 46 -16.32 -3.60 -34.15
N GLY A 47 -15.42 -4.41 -34.71
CA GLY A 47 -14.88 -5.58 -34.02
C GLY A 47 -13.90 -5.20 -32.92
N VAL A 48 -13.95 -5.91 -31.79
CA VAL A 48 -13.07 -5.76 -30.64
C VAL A 48 -12.14 -6.96 -30.50
N TRP A 49 -10.95 -6.72 -29.97
CA TRP A 49 -10.01 -7.81 -29.64
C TRP A 49 -10.37 -8.42 -28.29
N ALA A 50 -10.68 -9.71 -28.29
CA ALA A 50 -11.01 -10.52 -27.12
C ALA A 50 -10.08 -11.73 -27.01
N LEU A 51 -10.14 -12.44 -25.88
CA LEU A 51 -9.45 -13.70 -25.68
C LEU A 51 -10.42 -14.85 -25.99
N ASP A 52 -9.97 -15.87 -26.73
CA ASP A 52 -10.77 -17.06 -27.05
C ASP A 52 -11.18 -17.87 -25.80
N LYS A 53 -10.49 -17.66 -24.68
CA LYS A 53 -10.78 -18.26 -23.37
C LYS A 53 -10.88 -17.16 -22.31
N PRO A 54 -12.04 -16.48 -22.18
CA PRO A 54 -12.19 -15.31 -21.29
C PRO A 54 -11.84 -15.58 -19.82
N LEU A 55 -12.12 -16.79 -19.32
CA LEU A 55 -11.77 -17.19 -17.94
C LEU A 55 -10.26 -17.19 -17.67
N LEU A 56 -9.42 -17.41 -18.70
CA LEU A 56 -7.97 -17.30 -18.55
C LEU A 56 -7.51 -15.84 -18.44
N GLY A 57 -8.20 -14.92 -19.12
CA GLY A 57 -8.01 -13.49 -18.93
C GLY A 57 -8.34 -13.04 -17.51
N LEU A 58 -9.44 -13.55 -16.93
CA LEU A 58 -9.81 -13.30 -15.54
C LEU A 58 -8.75 -13.81 -14.56
N ARG A 59 -8.25 -15.05 -14.76
CA ARG A 59 -7.17 -15.62 -13.93
C ARG A 59 -5.90 -14.79 -14.01
N ALA A 60 -5.50 -14.36 -15.20
CA ALA A 60 -4.33 -13.50 -15.38
C ALA A 60 -4.49 -12.14 -14.66
N ALA A 61 -5.67 -11.53 -14.75
CA ALA A 61 -5.96 -10.29 -14.04
C ALA A 61 -5.90 -10.47 -12.52
N HIS A 62 -6.42 -11.59 -12.01
CA HIS A 62 -6.34 -11.92 -10.58
C HIS A 62 -4.89 -12.12 -10.12
N LEU A 63 -4.08 -12.88 -10.86
CA LEU A 63 -2.66 -13.06 -10.54
C LEU A 63 -1.88 -11.74 -10.50
N ILE A 64 -2.11 -10.86 -11.48
CA ILE A 64 -1.49 -9.53 -11.50
C ILE A 64 -1.92 -8.70 -10.29
N ARG A 65 -3.19 -8.79 -9.89
CA ARG A 65 -3.68 -8.12 -8.68
C ARG A 65 -2.97 -8.61 -7.43
N GLU A 66 -2.87 -9.93 -7.22
CA GLU A 66 -2.21 -10.50 -6.05
C GLU A 66 -0.72 -10.12 -6.02
N ALA A 67 -0.02 -10.23 -7.15
CA ALA A 67 1.37 -9.80 -7.26
C ALA A 67 1.55 -8.30 -6.97
N ALA A 68 0.63 -7.46 -7.42
CA ALA A 68 0.67 -6.03 -7.12
C ALA A 68 0.47 -5.74 -5.63
N ILE A 69 -0.42 -6.47 -4.95
CA ILE A 69 -0.63 -6.36 -3.49
C ILE A 69 0.65 -6.74 -2.75
N GLU A 70 1.30 -7.84 -3.13
CA GLU A 70 2.57 -8.27 -2.55
C GLU A 70 3.68 -7.22 -2.74
N GLN A 71 3.77 -6.62 -3.93
CA GLN A 71 4.75 -5.56 -4.20
C GLN A 71 4.49 -4.29 -3.36
N VAL A 72 3.24 -3.96 -3.07
CA VAL A 72 2.90 -2.84 -2.16
C VAL A 72 3.47 -3.11 -0.77
N THR A 73 3.22 -4.30 -0.21
CA THR A 73 3.77 -4.69 1.10
C THR A 73 5.30 -4.67 1.08
N LEU A 74 5.93 -5.26 0.07
CA LEU A 74 7.39 -5.27 -0.05
C LEU A 74 7.98 -3.85 -0.07
N HIS A 75 7.45 -2.96 -0.91
CA HIS A 75 7.94 -1.59 -1.02
C HIS A 75 7.67 -0.77 0.25
N ALA A 76 6.54 -1.00 0.93
CA ALA A 76 6.28 -0.37 2.21
C ALA A 76 7.32 -0.78 3.26
N LEU A 77 7.63 -2.07 3.37
CA LEU A 77 8.64 -2.58 4.32
C LEU A 77 10.06 -2.09 3.97
N GLN A 78 10.39 -1.97 2.69
CA GLN A 78 11.63 -1.34 2.23
C GLN A 78 11.67 0.14 2.63
N ALA A 79 10.57 0.88 2.46
CA ALA A 79 10.46 2.27 2.87
C ALA A 79 10.63 2.42 4.39
N ARG A 80 9.98 1.55 5.18
CA ARG A 80 10.18 1.49 6.65
C ARG A 80 11.64 1.27 7.00
N GLY A 81 12.30 0.32 6.34
CA GLY A 81 13.73 0.06 6.48
C GLY A 81 14.60 1.28 6.15
N ALA A 82 14.23 2.04 5.13
CA ALA A 82 14.91 3.27 4.73
C ALA A 82 14.58 4.50 5.63
N GLY A 83 13.74 4.33 6.66
CA GLY A 83 13.44 5.38 7.64
C GLY A 83 12.11 6.10 7.45
N TRP A 84 11.34 5.80 6.39
CA TRP A 84 10.05 6.44 6.15
C TRP A 84 9.00 6.02 7.17
N SER A 85 8.16 6.97 7.60
CA SER A 85 7.04 6.75 8.53
C SER A 85 5.84 6.07 7.85
N TRP A 86 4.94 5.48 8.63
CA TRP A 86 3.67 4.96 8.13
C TRP A 86 2.77 6.08 7.55
N ASP A 87 2.86 7.30 8.09
CA ASP A 87 2.16 8.47 7.57
C ASP A 87 2.64 8.85 6.16
N GLU A 88 3.97 8.89 5.93
CA GLU A 88 4.55 9.17 4.61
C GLU A 88 4.24 8.07 3.59
N ILE A 89 4.26 6.80 4.02
CA ILE A 89 3.84 5.67 3.18
C ILE A 89 2.36 5.83 2.80
N GLY A 90 1.49 6.14 3.76
CA GLY A 90 0.08 6.40 3.48
C GLY A 90 -0.13 7.58 2.53
N ALA A 91 0.67 8.64 2.66
CA ALA A 91 0.66 9.78 1.76
C ALA A 91 1.03 9.38 0.33
N ALA A 92 2.09 8.59 0.15
CA ALA A 92 2.52 8.06 -1.14
C ALA A 92 1.45 7.15 -1.78
N MET A 93 0.63 6.49 -0.97
CA MET A 93 -0.52 5.70 -1.43
C MET A 93 -1.76 6.55 -1.77
N GLY A 94 -1.70 7.86 -1.58
CA GLY A 94 -2.83 8.77 -1.79
C GLY A 94 -3.93 8.63 -0.73
N LEU A 95 -3.61 8.09 0.45
CA LEU A 95 -4.58 8.03 1.55
C LEU A 95 -4.88 9.44 2.07
N PRO A 96 -6.16 9.80 2.26
CA PRO A 96 -6.54 11.13 2.68
C PRO A 96 -6.15 11.38 4.15
N THR A 97 -5.88 12.64 4.46
CA THR A 97 -5.85 13.13 5.84
C THR A 97 -7.26 13.57 6.25
N GLY A 98 -7.79 13.10 7.39
CA GLY A 98 -9.02 13.65 8.00
C GLY A 98 -10.32 12.87 7.77
N GLY A 99 -10.29 11.53 7.79
CA GLY A 99 -11.45 10.66 7.51
C GLY A 99 -11.94 9.80 8.67
N GLY A 100 -11.59 10.13 9.92
CA GLY A 100 -11.90 9.34 11.12
C GLY A 100 -10.63 8.77 11.75
N ASP A 101 -9.96 7.85 11.05
CA ASP A 101 -8.71 7.23 11.50
C ASP A 101 -7.48 8.02 11.02
N PRO A 102 -6.37 8.07 11.78
CA PRO A 102 -5.09 8.60 11.32
C PRO A 102 -4.62 7.91 10.03
N ARG A 103 -3.93 8.67 9.17
CA ARG A 103 -3.43 8.14 7.89
C ARG A 103 -2.41 7.03 8.08
N GLU A 104 -1.53 7.17 9.05
CA GLU A 104 -0.55 6.15 9.46
C GLU A 104 -1.20 4.84 9.89
N ASP A 105 -2.25 4.92 10.72
CA ASP A 105 -3.04 3.76 11.13
C ASP A 105 -3.69 3.11 9.89
N THR A 106 -4.34 3.91 9.05
CA THR A 106 -5.00 3.43 7.82
C THR A 106 -3.99 2.73 6.88
N ALA A 107 -2.78 3.27 6.75
CA ALA A 107 -1.72 2.67 5.94
C ALA A 107 -1.27 1.32 6.49
N TYR A 108 -1.03 1.25 7.80
CA TYR A 108 -0.64 0.02 8.47
C TYR A 108 -1.73 -1.06 8.36
N GLU A 109 -2.98 -0.70 8.68
CA GLU A 109 -4.12 -1.60 8.61
C GLU A 109 -4.33 -2.15 7.18
N TRP A 110 -4.15 -1.30 6.17
CA TRP A 110 -4.26 -1.75 4.79
C TRP A 110 -3.12 -2.70 4.40
N ILE A 111 -1.87 -2.30 4.63
CA ILE A 111 -0.69 -3.02 4.12
C ILE A 111 -0.39 -4.30 4.91
N VAL A 112 -0.51 -4.24 6.24
CA VAL A 112 -0.12 -5.33 7.15
C VAL A 112 -1.32 -6.20 7.50
N GLU A 113 -2.47 -5.59 7.80
CA GLU A 113 -3.65 -6.35 8.24
C GLU A 113 -4.62 -6.72 7.12
N GLY A 114 -4.37 -6.21 5.89
CA GLY A 114 -5.21 -6.46 4.72
C GLY A 114 -6.54 -5.72 4.73
N ARG A 115 -6.72 -4.70 5.58
CA ARG A 115 -7.96 -3.92 5.72
C ARG A 115 -8.01 -2.81 4.66
N ASP A 116 -8.45 -3.18 3.46
CA ASP A 116 -8.66 -2.24 2.35
C ASP A 116 -9.66 -1.14 2.75
N PRO A 117 -9.23 0.15 2.77
CA PRO A 117 -10.07 1.24 3.23
C PRO A 117 -11.31 1.48 2.34
N ASP A 118 -11.28 1.01 1.08
CA ASP A 118 -12.40 1.13 0.14
C ASP A 118 -13.41 -0.04 0.29
N ARG A 119 -13.14 -1.06 1.12
CA ARG A 119 -14.04 -2.21 1.32
C ARG A 119 -14.94 -2.02 2.54
N ALA A 120 -16.22 -2.38 2.37
CA ALA A 120 -17.22 -2.32 3.45
C ALA A 120 -16.95 -3.30 4.61
N SER A 121 -16.22 -4.39 4.35
CA SER A 121 -15.74 -5.32 5.38
C SER A 121 -14.31 -4.93 5.79
N ARG A 122 -14.15 -4.54 7.06
CA ARG A 122 -12.86 -4.34 7.73
C ARG A 122 -12.40 -5.59 8.49
N GLU A 123 -12.84 -6.79 8.09
CA GLU A 123 -12.41 -8.02 8.75
C GLU A 123 -10.89 -8.18 8.64
N LYS A 124 -10.24 -8.57 9.73
CA LYS A 124 -8.79 -8.79 9.79
C LYS A 124 -8.44 -10.03 8.96
N VAL A 125 -7.54 -9.87 8.01
CA VAL A 125 -7.02 -10.99 7.20
C VAL A 125 -5.56 -11.31 7.56
N GLY A 126 -4.85 -10.40 8.24
CA GLY A 126 -3.44 -10.54 8.63
C GLY A 126 -3.19 -10.68 10.13
N PHE A 127 -1.95 -11.07 10.47
CA PHE A 127 -1.41 -10.93 11.83
C PHE A 127 -1.09 -9.45 12.10
N PRO A 128 -1.31 -8.93 13.32
CA PRO A 128 -1.23 -7.50 13.62
C PRO A 128 0.23 -6.99 13.73
N GLN A 129 1.18 -7.69 13.13
CA GLN A 129 2.62 -7.40 13.22
C GLN A 129 3.30 -7.70 11.89
N THR A 130 4.32 -6.91 11.57
CA THR A 130 5.18 -7.13 10.40
C THR A 130 6.65 -7.09 10.78
N ARG A 131 7.52 -7.58 9.89
CA ARG A 131 8.97 -7.53 10.05
C ARG A 131 9.64 -6.82 8.89
N TRP A 132 10.62 -5.98 9.20
CA TRP A 132 11.44 -5.31 8.20
C TRP A 132 12.87 -5.13 8.72
N ARG A 133 13.83 -4.91 7.82
CA ARG A 133 15.23 -4.70 8.18
C ARG A 133 15.52 -3.21 8.28
N CYS A 134 16.04 -2.75 9.41
CA CYS A 134 16.44 -1.36 9.56
C CYS A 134 17.67 -1.03 8.71
N GLY A 135 17.60 0.01 7.91
CA GLY A 135 18.74 0.48 7.10
C GLY A 135 19.83 1.19 7.91
N CYS A 136 19.57 1.51 9.18
CA CYS A 136 20.54 2.16 10.07
C CYS A 136 21.34 1.15 10.92
N CYS A 137 20.66 0.23 11.61
CA CYS A 137 21.32 -0.76 12.47
C CYS A 137 21.36 -2.19 11.88
N GLU A 138 20.80 -2.39 10.68
CA GLU A 138 20.72 -3.67 9.96
C GLU A 138 20.00 -4.82 10.67
N ARG A 139 19.41 -4.56 11.85
CA ARG A 139 18.61 -5.53 12.60
C ARG A 139 17.24 -5.76 11.96
N GLU A 140 16.68 -6.94 12.21
CA GLU A 140 15.28 -7.22 11.93
C GLU A 140 14.41 -6.60 13.03
N ILE A 141 13.42 -5.82 12.61
CA ILE A 141 12.51 -5.09 13.48
C ILE A 141 11.14 -5.73 13.40
N GLU A 142 10.54 -6.02 14.55
CA GLU A 142 9.13 -6.36 14.68
C GLU A 142 8.32 -5.07 14.92
N ASP A 143 7.37 -4.79 14.04
CA ASP A 143 6.57 -3.56 14.03
C ASP A 143 5.09 -3.92 14.20
N ALA A 144 4.47 -3.44 15.28
CA ALA A 144 3.07 -3.63 15.66
C ALA A 144 2.18 -2.43 15.28
N GLY A 145 2.69 -1.51 14.46
CA GLY A 145 1.96 -0.40 13.87
C GLY A 145 2.03 0.91 14.67
N PRO A 146 1.50 2.00 14.09
CA PRO A 146 1.67 3.35 14.63
C PRO A 146 0.63 3.78 15.69
N PHE A 147 -0.23 2.85 16.15
CA PHE A 147 -1.45 3.16 16.92
C PHE A 147 -1.21 3.92 18.25
N GLY A 148 -1.15 5.26 18.16
CA GLY A 148 -1.30 6.23 19.27
C GLY A 148 -0.31 6.11 20.45
N SER A 149 0.65 5.21 20.38
CA SER A 149 1.60 4.89 21.44
C SER A 149 3.02 5.38 21.08
N SER A 150 3.96 5.25 22.01
CA SER A 150 5.37 5.54 21.71
C SER A 150 5.89 4.54 20.68
N PRO A 151 6.77 4.93 19.74
CA PRO A 151 7.52 3.99 18.91
C PRO A 151 8.14 2.85 19.75
N VAL A 152 8.58 3.17 20.98
CA VAL A 152 9.12 2.23 21.99
C VAL A 152 8.19 1.06 22.31
N CYS A 153 6.89 1.25 22.17
CA CYS A 153 5.91 0.22 22.51
C CYS A 153 5.62 -0.71 21.33
N HIS A 154 5.98 -0.33 20.11
CA HIS A 154 5.45 -0.96 18.90
C HIS A 154 6.53 -1.37 17.89
N GLU A 155 7.76 -0.86 17.98
CA GLU A 155 8.92 -1.39 17.25
C GLU A 155 9.92 -2.08 18.21
N TYR A 156 10.32 -3.31 17.88
CA TYR A 156 11.25 -4.11 18.68
C TYR A 156 12.41 -4.63 17.83
N GLY A 157 13.61 -4.71 18.40
CA GLY A 157 14.77 -5.35 17.77
C GLY A 157 15.86 -4.40 17.25
N HIS A 158 15.75 -3.08 17.46
CA HIS A 158 16.82 -2.14 17.15
C HIS A 158 18.08 -2.42 17.98
N ALA A 159 19.25 -2.04 17.46
CA ALA A 159 20.45 -1.93 18.27
C ALA A 159 20.34 -0.74 19.24
N ASP A 160 21.05 -0.81 20.37
CA ASP A 160 21.03 0.22 21.41
C ASP A 160 21.49 1.61 20.91
N ASP A 161 22.28 1.65 19.84
CA ASP A 161 22.86 2.84 19.22
C ASP A 161 22.24 3.17 17.84
N CYS A 162 21.04 2.65 17.55
CA CYS A 162 20.37 2.89 16.29
C CYS A 162 19.91 4.36 16.16
N ALA A 163 20.60 5.14 15.31
CA ALA A 163 20.29 6.56 15.12
C ALA A 163 18.85 6.84 14.66
N ARG A 164 18.29 6.00 13.77
CA ARG A 164 16.86 6.11 13.36
C ARG A 164 15.93 5.95 14.57
N TRP A 165 16.24 4.98 15.42
CA TRP A 165 15.42 4.68 16.59
C TRP A 165 15.43 5.85 17.57
N ASP A 166 16.62 6.36 17.89
CA ASP A 166 16.78 7.51 18.78
C ASP A 166 16.05 8.75 18.26
N GLU A 167 16.12 9.00 16.94
CA GLU A 167 15.38 10.09 16.31
C GLU A 167 13.87 9.90 16.43
N SER A 168 13.35 8.70 16.13
CA SER A 168 11.92 8.40 16.22
C SER A 168 11.39 8.61 17.66
N VAL A 169 12.15 8.17 18.67
CA VAL A 169 11.81 8.35 20.09
C VAL A 169 11.83 9.84 20.48
N ARG A 170 12.85 10.58 20.02
CA ARG A 170 12.99 12.03 20.27
C ARG A 170 11.86 12.82 19.63
N GLU A 171 11.49 12.53 18.39
CA GLU A 171 10.41 13.20 17.67
C GLU A 171 9.06 12.98 18.35
N TRP A 172 8.78 11.74 18.76
CA TRP A 172 7.57 11.43 19.53
C TRP A 172 7.54 12.19 20.87
N GLY A 173 8.67 12.22 21.59
CA GLY A 173 8.81 12.98 22.83
C GLY A 173 8.52 14.48 22.63
N ALA A 174 9.06 15.08 21.58
CA ALA A 174 8.83 16.48 21.23
C ALA A 174 7.37 16.75 20.83
N ALA A 175 6.74 15.85 20.07
CA ALA A 175 5.34 15.97 19.67
C ALA A 175 4.40 15.92 20.89
N ARG A 176 4.64 15.00 21.83
CA ARG A 176 3.88 14.93 23.08
C ARG A 176 4.07 16.17 23.95
N HIS A 177 5.31 16.64 24.11
CA HIS A 177 5.56 17.86 24.88
C HIS A 177 4.71 19.03 24.33
N ARG A 178 4.70 19.24 23.00
CA ARG A 178 3.87 20.27 22.36
C ARG A 178 2.36 20.08 22.62
N GLN A 179 1.87 18.85 22.57
CA GLN A 179 0.46 18.52 22.80
C GLN A 179 0.00 18.85 24.24
N PHE A 180 0.87 18.67 25.23
CA PHE A 180 0.58 18.99 26.63
C PHE A 180 0.81 20.46 26.97
N SER A 181 1.85 21.12 26.42
CA SER A 181 2.10 22.55 26.62
C SER A 181 0.99 23.44 26.04
N GLY A 182 0.36 23.04 24.93
CA GLY A 182 -0.72 23.79 24.28
C GLY A 182 -2.08 23.74 25.00
N ARG A 183 -2.26 22.88 26.00
CA ARG A 183 -3.50 22.82 26.82
C ARG A 183 -3.44 23.67 28.09
N GLY A 184 -2.30 24.30 28.38
CA GLY A 184 -2.07 25.09 29.59
C GLY A 184 -2.68 26.51 29.58
N ASP A 185 -2.93 27.09 28.40
CA ASP A 185 -3.32 28.50 28.25
C ASP A 185 -4.84 28.74 28.11
N GLN A 186 -5.67 27.74 28.42
CA GLN A 186 -7.13 27.88 28.48
C GLN A 186 -7.63 27.71 29.92
N ARG A 187 -7.36 28.69 30.78
CA ARG A 187 -8.06 28.88 32.06
C ARG A 187 -8.28 30.36 32.35
#